data_AF-A0A932JE01-F1
#
_entry.id   AF-A0A932JE01-F1
#
_cell.length_a   1.000
_cell.length_b   1.000
_cell.length_c   1.000
_cell.angle_alpha   90.00
_cell.angle_beta   90.00
_cell.angle_gamma   90.00
#
_symmetry.space_group_name_H-M   'P 1'
#
loop_
_entity.id
_entity.type
_entity.pdbx_description
1 polymer ?
#
loop_
_entity_poly.entity_id
_entity_poly.type
_entity_poly.pdbx_seq_one_letter_code
_entity_poly.pdbx_strand_id
1 'polypeptide(L)'
;MKTTLLLVAAFLFAASIAYSAPVTDSCLKLLHWDQAPPGWNKDSVMRNECPGSPFYGQLFAKKYFRLAFPPNFYPFDHILDTNEIKSVSDIDSSHLDLLNRFIGLQDTFGLIYFQGNQLNSADSIEYLNPMIRMFFAEYQLISYIEKQFTNTIDSVIDINFLSGAPIPAAVLEDMPFENSIVLYPNPVKNV
;
A
#
# COMPACT_ATOMS: atom_id res chain seq x y z
N MET A 1 -42.81 -17.09 4.34
CA MET A 1 -41.80 -16.25 5.03
C MET A 1 -40.36 -16.78 4.94
N LYS A 2 -40.09 -18.00 4.46
CA LYS A 2 -38.70 -18.50 4.29
C LYS A 2 -38.05 -18.09 2.94
N THR A 3 -38.85 -17.93 1.89
CA THR A 3 -38.38 -17.54 0.54
C THR A 3 -37.98 -16.07 0.44
N THR A 4 -38.66 -15.17 1.16
CA THR A 4 -38.35 -13.74 1.16
C THR A 4 -37.04 -13.42 1.89
N LEU A 5 -36.68 -14.19 2.93
CA LEU A 5 -35.43 -14.02 3.68
C LEU A 5 -34.19 -14.43 2.85
N LEU A 6 -34.32 -15.47 2.02
CA LEU A 6 -33.28 -15.96 1.12
C LEU A 6 -32.95 -14.95 0.02
N LEU A 7 -33.95 -14.23 -0.50
CA LEU A 7 -33.76 -13.19 -1.51
C LEU A 7 -33.05 -11.95 -0.95
N VAL A 8 -33.35 -11.54 0.29
CA VAL A 8 -32.66 -10.41 0.95
C VAL A 8 -31.21 -10.76 1.28
N ALA A 9 -30.94 -12.00 1.72
CA ALA A 9 -29.57 -12.47 1.93
C ALA A 9 -28.77 -12.48 0.61
N ALA A 10 -29.35 -12.98 -0.49
CA ALA A 10 -28.68 -13.00 -1.80
C ALA A 10 -28.35 -11.59 -2.33
N PHE A 11 -29.21 -10.59 -2.07
CA PHE A 11 -28.92 -9.20 -2.45
C PHE A 11 -27.83 -8.53 -1.61
N LEU A 12 -27.73 -8.87 -0.31
CA LEU A 12 -26.66 -8.36 0.56
C LEU A 12 -25.30 -8.96 0.20
N PHE A 13 -25.26 -10.23 -0.24
CA PHE A 13 -24.03 -10.85 -0.75
C PHE A 13 -23.60 -10.33 -2.12
N ALA A 14 -24.53 -9.93 -3.00
CA ALA A 14 -24.18 -9.37 -4.31
C ALA A 14 -23.58 -7.95 -4.21
N ALA A 15 -23.99 -7.16 -3.21
CA ALA A 15 -23.49 -5.79 -3.02
C ALA A 15 -22.03 -5.75 -2.54
N SER A 16 -21.54 -6.78 -1.83
CA SER A 16 -20.16 -6.88 -1.38
C SER A 16 -19.19 -7.38 -2.46
N ILE A 17 -19.67 -8.14 -3.46
CA ILE A 17 -18.83 -8.66 -4.57
C ILE A 17 -18.51 -7.55 -5.60
N ALA A 18 -19.32 -6.49 -5.67
CA ALA A 18 -19.08 -5.37 -6.58
C ALA A 18 -17.84 -4.53 -6.22
N TYR A 19 -17.27 -4.70 -5.03
CA TYR A 19 -16.10 -3.96 -4.57
C TYR A 19 -14.76 -4.67 -4.81
N SER A 20 -14.78 -5.97 -5.16
CA SER A 20 -13.58 -6.77 -5.48
C SER A 20 -13.53 -7.26 -6.93
N ALA A 21 -14.58 -7.03 -7.73
CA ALA A 21 -14.53 -7.35 -9.14
C ALA A 21 -13.44 -6.48 -9.80
N PRO A 22 -12.43 -7.08 -10.45
CA PRO A 22 -11.44 -6.30 -11.18
C PRO A 22 -12.18 -5.41 -12.17
N VAL A 23 -11.91 -4.11 -12.13
CA VAL A 23 -12.41 -3.19 -13.15
C VAL A 23 -11.96 -3.78 -14.47
N THR A 24 -12.89 -3.98 -15.41
CA THR A 24 -12.54 -4.47 -16.74
C THR A 24 -11.38 -3.64 -17.27
N ASP A 25 -10.26 -4.29 -17.62
CA ASP A 25 -9.01 -3.64 -18.02
C ASP A 25 -9.21 -2.56 -19.10
N SER A 26 -10.27 -2.68 -19.91
CA SER A 26 -10.68 -1.69 -20.89
C SER A 26 -10.93 -0.29 -20.32
N CYS A 27 -11.39 -0.19 -19.06
CA CYS A 27 -11.78 1.04 -18.38
C CYS A 27 -10.62 1.72 -17.63
N LEU A 28 -9.57 0.97 -17.28
CA LEU A 28 -8.39 1.52 -16.64
C LEU A 28 -7.44 2.08 -17.70
N LYS A 29 -7.14 3.37 -17.61
CA LYS A 29 -6.21 4.05 -18.49
C LYS A 29 -5.04 4.60 -17.69
N LEU A 30 -3.84 4.47 -18.24
CA LEU A 30 -2.67 5.17 -17.71
C LEU A 30 -2.96 6.67 -17.74
N LEU A 31 -2.66 7.34 -16.64
CA LEU A 31 -2.80 8.78 -16.58
C LEU A 31 -1.78 9.44 -17.51
N HIS A 32 -2.27 10.02 -18.60
CA HIS A 32 -1.50 10.95 -19.39
C HIS A 32 -1.62 12.35 -18.75
N TRP A 33 -0.48 12.92 -18.37
CA TRP A 33 -0.39 14.32 -17.96
C TRP A 33 0.64 15.03 -18.83
N ASP A 34 0.17 16.10 -19.47
CA ASP A 34 0.98 17.00 -20.30
C ASP A 34 2.10 17.68 -19.50
N GLN A 35 1.88 17.87 -18.19
CA GLN A 35 2.84 18.40 -17.21
C GLN A 35 2.70 17.66 -15.87
N ALA A 36 3.02 16.37 -15.85
CA ALA A 36 3.06 15.65 -14.57
C ALA A 36 4.06 16.35 -13.62
N PRO A 37 3.70 16.56 -12.35
CA PRO A 37 4.65 17.04 -11.35
C PRO A 37 5.91 16.16 -11.35
N PRO A 38 7.10 16.74 -11.15
CA PRO A 38 8.33 15.97 -11.01
C PRO A 38 8.14 14.87 -9.95
N GLY A 39 8.59 13.65 -10.27
CA GLY A 39 8.50 12.52 -9.35
C GLY A 39 7.17 11.76 -9.38
N TRP A 40 6.18 12.09 -10.21
CA TRP A 40 4.95 11.29 -10.25
C TRP A 40 5.09 10.02 -11.09
N ASN A 41 4.76 8.85 -10.53
CA ASN A 41 4.90 7.58 -11.22
C ASN A 41 3.76 7.28 -12.20
N LYS A 42 3.96 7.66 -13.46
CA LYS A 42 3.02 7.45 -14.55
C LYS A 42 2.67 5.96 -14.77
N ASP A 43 3.61 5.05 -14.50
CA ASP A 43 3.46 3.64 -14.89
C ASP A 43 2.74 2.80 -13.83
N SER A 44 2.59 3.32 -12.61
CA SER A 44 1.98 2.58 -11.50
C SER A 44 0.62 3.12 -11.07
N VAL A 45 0.09 4.15 -11.74
CA VAL A 45 -1.25 4.70 -11.44
C VAL A 45 -2.11 4.75 -12.69
N MET A 46 -3.32 4.20 -12.58
CA MET A 46 -4.35 4.25 -13.61
C MET A 46 -5.58 4.99 -13.10
N ARG A 47 -6.33 5.58 -14.02
CA ARG A 47 -7.65 6.15 -13.76
C ARG A 47 -8.71 5.32 -14.46
N ASN A 48 -9.84 5.11 -13.79
CA ASN A 48 -11.01 4.54 -14.42
C ASN A 48 -11.75 5.61 -15.23
N GLU A 49 -11.89 5.41 -16.54
CA GLU A 49 -12.50 6.37 -17.46
C GLU A 49 -13.84 5.93 -18.03
N CYS A 50 -14.43 4.84 -17.53
CA CYS A 50 -15.76 4.39 -17.96
C CYS A 50 -16.86 5.14 -17.21
N PRO A 51 -17.67 6.01 -17.86
CA PRO A 51 -18.64 6.86 -17.16
C PRO A 51 -19.74 6.09 -16.41
N GLY A 52 -20.01 4.84 -16.81
CA GLY A 52 -20.96 3.95 -16.13
C GLY A 52 -20.35 3.13 -14.99
N SER A 53 -19.05 3.27 -14.71
CA SER A 53 -18.39 2.51 -13.65
C SER A 53 -18.65 3.14 -12.27
N PRO A 54 -18.91 2.37 -11.21
CA PRO A 54 -19.00 2.89 -9.84
C PRO A 54 -17.68 3.53 -9.36
N PHE A 55 -16.57 3.25 -10.05
CA PHE A 55 -15.25 3.80 -9.75
C PHE A 55 -14.79 4.85 -10.76
N TYR A 56 -15.70 5.41 -11.57
CA TYR A 56 -15.37 6.44 -12.56
C TYR A 56 -14.59 7.60 -11.94
N GLY A 57 -13.48 7.99 -12.57
CA GLY A 57 -12.59 9.04 -12.12
C GLY A 57 -11.64 8.66 -10.97
N GLN A 58 -11.82 7.50 -10.34
CA GLN A 58 -10.99 7.06 -9.22
C GLN A 58 -9.64 6.49 -9.69
N LEU A 59 -8.67 6.51 -8.78
CA LEU A 59 -7.28 6.13 -9.03
C LEU A 59 -6.96 4.73 -8.50
N PHE A 60 -6.27 3.97 -9.32
CA PHE A 60 -5.84 2.61 -9.04
C PHE A 60 -4.32 2.55 -9.09
N ALA A 61 -3.69 1.81 -8.19
CA ALA A 61 -2.24 1.60 -8.20
C ALA A 61 -1.82 0.18 -7.88
N LYS A 62 -0.68 -0.24 -8.43
CA LYS A 62 -0.01 -1.51 -8.09
C LYS A 62 1.08 -1.35 -7.03
N LYS A 63 1.75 -0.20 -6.96
CA LYS A 63 2.99 0.01 -6.18
C LYS A 63 2.90 1.27 -5.31
N TYR A 64 3.96 1.53 -4.54
CA TYR A 64 4.17 2.76 -3.74
C TYR A 64 3.30 2.91 -2.50
N PHE A 65 2.78 1.80 -1.98
CA PHE A 65 2.24 1.79 -0.64
C PHE A 65 3.40 1.67 0.35
N ARG A 66 3.41 2.50 1.39
CA ARG A 66 4.33 2.38 2.52
C ARG A 66 3.52 2.03 3.75
N LEU A 67 3.94 0.97 4.44
CA LEU A 67 3.41 0.58 5.74
C LEU A 67 4.39 1.00 6.81
N ALA A 68 3.89 1.53 7.93
CA ALA A 68 4.66 1.78 9.14
C ALA A 68 4.15 0.91 10.29
N PHE A 69 5.07 0.44 11.12
CA PHE A 69 4.78 -0.44 12.24
C PHE A 69 5.28 0.16 13.57
N PRO A 70 4.84 -0.36 14.73
CA PRO A 70 5.37 0.04 16.03
C PRO A 70 6.87 -0.21 16.14
N PRO A 71 7.60 0.55 16.99
CA PRO A 71 9.00 0.31 17.24
C PRO A 71 9.29 -1.16 17.60
N ASN A 72 10.34 -1.71 17.01
CA ASN A 72 10.79 -3.10 17.11
C ASN A 72 9.79 -4.15 16.59
N PHE A 73 8.81 -3.73 15.78
CA PHE A 73 7.89 -4.64 15.09
C PHE A 73 8.20 -4.61 13.59
N TYR A 74 9.23 -5.35 13.16
CA TYR A 74 9.54 -5.51 11.75
C TYR A 74 8.98 -6.86 11.27
N PRO A 75 8.18 -6.94 10.19
CA PRO A 75 7.46 -8.16 9.82
C PRO A 75 8.31 -9.37 9.40
N PHE A 76 9.61 -9.19 9.18
CA PHE A 76 10.53 -10.18 8.64
C PHE A 76 11.71 -10.40 9.60
N ASP A 77 12.43 -11.49 9.42
CA ASP A 77 13.57 -11.91 10.23
C ASP A 77 14.79 -10.96 10.14
N HIS A 78 14.81 -10.08 9.15
CA HIS A 78 15.80 -9.02 8.97
C HIS A 78 15.20 -7.84 8.20
N ILE A 79 15.90 -6.70 8.23
CA ILE A 79 15.57 -5.55 7.40
C ILE A 79 15.80 -5.92 5.94
N LEU A 80 14.75 -5.84 5.13
CA LEU A 80 14.84 -6.19 3.72
C LEU A 80 15.69 -5.17 2.96
N ASP A 81 16.51 -5.67 2.03
CA ASP A 81 17.22 -4.82 1.07
C ASP A 81 16.27 -4.16 0.07
N THR A 82 16.71 -3.06 -0.55
CA THR A 82 15.91 -2.32 -1.56
C THR A 82 15.43 -3.20 -2.73
N ASN A 83 16.17 -4.25 -3.08
CA ASN A 83 15.86 -5.16 -4.19
C ASN A 83 15.27 -6.50 -3.74
N GLU A 84 15.19 -6.73 -2.43
CA GLU A 84 14.63 -7.97 -1.89
C GLU A 84 13.11 -7.89 -1.88
N ILE A 85 12.47 -8.90 -2.48
CA ILE A 85 11.02 -9.01 -2.56
C ILE A 85 10.56 -10.19 -1.72
N LYS A 86 9.63 -9.94 -0.81
CA LYS A 86 8.96 -10.94 0.01
C LYS A 86 7.48 -11.00 -0.33
N SER A 87 6.90 -12.17 -0.17
CA SER A 87 5.46 -12.39 -0.23
C SER A 87 4.85 -12.43 1.17
N VAL A 88 3.52 -12.50 1.25
CA VAL A 88 2.82 -12.68 2.54
C VAL A 88 3.27 -13.93 3.28
N SER A 89 3.55 -15.04 2.58
CA SER A 89 4.00 -16.29 3.23
C SER A 89 5.39 -16.22 3.85
N ASP A 90 6.16 -15.17 3.55
CA ASP A 90 7.49 -14.97 4.10
C ASP A 90 7.50 -14.11 5.38
N ILE A 91 6.34 -13.61 5.82
CA ILE A 91 6.20 -12.93 7.12
C ILE A 91 6.66 -13.89 8.22
N ASP A 92 7.47 -13.38 9.15
CA ASP A 92 8.07 -14.18 10.21
C ASP A 92 6.97 -14.86 11.05
N SER A 93 7.17 -16.14 11.35
CA SER A 93 6.27 -16.94 12.18
C SER A 93 6.05 -16.41 13.60
N SER A 94 6.89 -15.50 14.09
CA SER A 94 6.69 -14.75 15.34
C SER A 94 5.59 -13.68 15.23
N HIS A 95 5.14 -13.35 14.01
CA HIS A 95 4.09 -12.39 13.70
C HIS A 95 2.84 -13.08 13.11
N LEU A 96 2.39 -14.19 13.69
CA LEU A 96 1.25 -14.98 13.18
C LEU A 96 -0.03 -14.18 12.95
N ASP A 97 -0.37 -13.26 13.85
CA ASP A 97 -1.57 -12.44 13.69
C ASP A 97 -1.46 -11.55 12.45
N LEU A 98 -0.30 -10.93 12.24
CA LEU A 98 -0.03 -10.12 11.05
C LEU A 98 -0.15 -10.96 9.77
N LEU A 99 0.49 -12.13 9.75
CA LEU A 99 0.42 -13.09 8.65
C LEU A 99 -1.04 -13.43 8.31
N ASN A 100 -1.83 -13.82 9.32
CA ASN A 100 -3.23 -14.19 9.13
C ASN A 100 -4.08 -13.03 8.59
N ARG A 101 -3.84 -11.79 9.06
CA ARG A 101 -4.54 -10.62 8.51
C ARG A 101 -4.17 -10.39 7.05
N PHE A 102 -2.90 -10.48 6.70
CA PHE A 102 -2.47 -10.32 5.31
C PHE A 102 -2.98 -11.44 4.39
N ILE A 103 -3.05 -12.69 4.86
CA ILE A 103 -3.69 -13.78 4.13
C ILE A 103 -5.16 -13.43 3.83
N GLY A 104 -5.91 -12.97 4.84
CA GLY A 104 -7.30 -12.53 4.62
C GLY A 104 -7.43 -11.34 3.65
N LEU A 105 -6.44 -10.45 3.62
CA LEU A 105 -6.41 -9.34 2.65
C LEU A 105 -6.11 -9.83 1.23
N GLN A 106 -5.39 -10.94 1.05
CA GLN A 106 -5.16 -11.52 -0.28
C GLN A 106 -6.44 -12.05 -0.92
N ASP A 107 -7.45 -12.46 -0.14
CA ASP A 107 -8.77 -12.81 -0.67
C ASP A 107 -9.48 -11.60 -1.33
N THR A 108 -9.13 -10.37 -0.91
CA THR A 108 -9.72 -9.12 -1.41
C THR A 108 -8.87 -8.48 -2.50
N PHE A 109 -7.55 -8.41 -2.29
CA PHE A 109 -6.63 -7.63 -3.11
C PHE A 109 -5.73 -8.48 -4.02
N GLY A 110 -5.87 -9.80 -3.98
CA GLY A 110 -4.97 -10.73 -4.68
C GLY A 110 -3.59 -10.77 -4.03
N LEU A 111 -2.58 -11.16 -4.81
CA LEU A 111 -1.22 -11.32 -4.28
C LEU A 111 -0.63 -9.98 -3.83
N ILE A 112 -0.07 -9.99 -2.63
CA ILE A 112 0.59 -8.86 -1.95
C ILE A 112 2.06 -9.19 -1.75
N TYR A 113 2.91 -8.21 -2.01
CA TYR A 113 4.35 -8.30 -1.89
C TYR A 113 4.91 -7.12 -1.10
N PHE A 114 6.11 -7.33 -0.56
CA PHE A 114 6.84 -6.38 0.24
C PHE A 114 8.26 -6.20 -0.27
N GLN A 115 8.84 -5.03 -0.03
CA GLN A 115 10.21 -4.70 -0.41
C GLN A 115 10.82 -3.69 0.56
N GLY A 116 12.13 -3.80 0.80
CA GLY A 116 12.89 -2.88 1.65
C GLY A 116 12.79 -1.42 1.24
N ASN A 117 13.13 -0.50 2.15
CA ASN A 117 13.20 0.94 1.82
C ASN A 117 14.30 1.22 0.77
N GLN A 118 14.22 2.37 0.10
CA GLN A 118 15.22 2.74 -0.92
C GLN A 118 16.45 3.44 -0.35
N LEU A 119 16.28 4.13 0.76
CA LEU A 119 17.37 4.73 1.49
C LEU A 119 17.87 3.68 2.46
N ASN A 120 19.13 3.31 2.32
CA ASN A 120 19.79 2.48 3.31
C ASN A 120 19.96 3.30 4.57
N SER A 121 19.33 2.88 5.65
CA SER A 121 19.65 3.37 6.99
C SER A 121 20.22 2.21 7.80
N ALA A 122 20.87 2.53 8.93
CA ALA A 122 21.35 1.48 9.81
C ALA A 122 20.15 0.69 10.36
N ASP A 123 20.31 -0.63 10.53
CA ASP A 123 19.24 -1.51 11.03
C ASP A 123 18.61 -0.99 12.33
N SER A 124 19.41 -0.38 13.21
CA SER A 124 18.91 0.21 14.46
C SER A 124 17.89 1.33 14.25
N ILE A 125 18.00 2.09 13.15
CA ILE A 125 17.06 3.14 12.77
C ILE A 125 15.79 2.50 12.20
N GLU A 126 15.92 1.51 11.32
CA GLU A 126 14.78 0.80 10.74
C GLU A 126 13.99 0.04 11.81
N TYR A 127 14.64 -0.61 12.79
CA TYR A 127 13.93 -1.25 13.90
C TYR A 127 13.25 -0.23 14.82
N LEU A 128 13.81 0.98 15.00
CA LEU A 128 13.16 2.02 15.80
C LEU A 128 11.93 2.61 15.10
N ASN A 129 11.96 2.72 13.77
CA ASN A 129 10.87 3.26 12.95
C ASN A 129 10.58 2.33 11.74
N PRO A 130 10.01 1.14 11.98
CA PRO A 130 9.90 0.11 10.96
C PRO A 130 8.94 0.52 9.86
N MET A 131 9.47 0.61 8.65
CA MET A 131 8.72 0.94 7.45
C MET A 131 9.08 -0.03 6.33
N ILE A 132 8.09 -0.39 5.52
CA ILE A 132 8.30 -1.25 4.36
C ILE A 132 7.46 -0.78 3.19
N ARG A 133 7.95 -1.03 1.97
CA ARG A 133 7.16 -0.81 0.76
C ARG A 133 6.30 -2.04 0.50
N MET A 134 5.05 -1.81 0.13
CA MET A 134 4.09 -2.83 -0.25
C MET A 134 3.60 -2.58 -1.68
N PHE A 135 3.34 -3.66 -2.40
CA PHE A 135 2.77 -3.62 -3.74
C PHE A 135 1.92 -4.87 -4.02
N PHE A 136 1.06 -4.76 -5.02
CA PHE A 136 0.08 -5.77 -5.42
C PHE A 136 0.44 -6.33 -6.80
N ALA A 137 0.05 -7.57 -7.06
CA ALA A 137 0.12 -8.13 -8.42
C ALA A 137 -0.77 -7.33 -9.39
N GLU A 138 -1.97 -6.92 -8.94
CA GLU A 138 -2.98 -6.25 -9.75
C GLU A 138 -3.29 -4.82 -9.30
N TYR A 139 -3.87 -4.02 -10.20
CA TYR A 139 -4.21 -2.62 -9.91
C TYR A 139 -5.34 -2.58 -8.89
N GLN A 140 -5.08 -1.96 -7.75
CA GLN A 140 -6.02 -1.85 -6.67
C GLN A 140 -6.49 -0.41 -6.49
N LEU A 141 -7.75 -0.23 -6.09
CA LEU A 141 -8.31 1.09 -5.81
C LEU A 141 -7.62 1.68 -4.57
N ILE A 142 -6.89 2.79 -4.75
CA ILE A 142 -6.03 3.38 -3.70
C ILE A 142 -6.83 3.71 -2.43
N SER A 143 -7.95 4.40 -2.60
CA SER A 143 -8.83 4.81 -1.49
C SER A 143 -9.42 3.63 -0.72
N TYR A 144 -9.60 2.48 -1.40
CA TYR A 144 -10.11 1.29 -0.76
C TYR A 144 -9.05 0.58 0.08
N ILE A 145 -7.80 0.55 -0.39
CA ILE A 145 -6.66 0.01 0.38
C ILE A 145 -6.50 0.78 1.69
N GLU A 146 -6.39 2.10 1.64
CA GLU A 146 -6.20 2.95 2.82
C GLU A 146 -7.32 2.71 3.85
N LYS A 147 -8.56 2.59 3.37
CA LYS A 147 -9.72 2.30 4.22
C LYS A 147 -9.70 0.88 4.80
N GLN A 148 -9.34 -0.14 4.05
CA GLN A 148 -9.37 -1.52 4.56
C GLN A 148 -8.22 -1.79 5.53
N PHE A 149 -7.02 -1.31 5.24
CA PHE A 149 -5.85 -1.59 6.06
C PHE A 149 -5.95 -0.97 7.46
N THR A 150 -6.42 0.27 7.55
CA THR A 150 -6.67 0.95 8.84
C THR A 150 -7.70 0.24 9.72
N ASN A 151 -8.57 -0.59 9.14
CA ASN A 151 -9.61 -1.33 9.88
C ASN A 151 -9.27 -2.82 10.10
N THR A 152 -8.21 -3.35 9.47
CA THR A 152 -7.98 -4.80 9.42
C THR A 152 -6.68 -5.23 10.10
N ILE A 153 -5.64 -4.38 10.11
CA ILE A 153 -4.33 -4.72 10.67
C ILE A 153 -3.99 -3.78 11.82
N ASP A 154 -4.26 -4.22 13.05
CA ASP A 154 -4.01 -3.42 14.26
C ASP A 154 -2.52 -3.14 14.49
N SER A 155 -1.63 -3.96 13.93
CA SER A 155 -0.18 -3.80 14.04
C SER A 155 0.40 -2.81 13.02
N VAL A 156 -0.40 -2.29 12.08
CA VAL A 156 0.04 -1.24 11.14
C VAL A 156 -0.39 0.10 11.74
N ILE A 157 0.58 0.96 12.02
CA ILE A 157 0.33 2.30 12.57
C ILE A 157 -0.14 3.23 11.46
N ASP A 158 0.40 3.06 10.26
CA ASP A 158 0.11 3.94 9.14
C ASP A 158 0.26 3.22 7.80
N ILE A 159 -0.57 3.62 6.84
CA ILE A 159 -0.47 3.22 5.44
C ILE A 159 -0.63 4.46 4.58
N ASN A 160 0.36 4.70 3.72
CA ASN A 160 0.30 5.82 2.79
C ASN A 160 0.54 5.34 1.37
N PHE A 161 -0.27 5.83 0.44
CA PHE A 161 0.10 5.82 -0.97
C PHE A 161 1.05 7.00 -1.25
N LEU A 162 2.30 6.69 -1.57
CA LEU A 162 3.27 7.69 -1.96
C LEU A 162 3.05 8.04 -3.43
N SER A 163 2.31 9.13 -3.66
CA SER A 163 2.15 9.75 -4.99
C SER A 163 3.42 10.50 -5.41
N GLY A 164 4.54 9.78 -5.38
CA GLY A 164 5.89 10.23 -5.69
C GLY A 164 6.78 9.00 -5.82
N ALA A 165 7.19 8.67 -7.04
CA ALA A 165 8.32 7.79 -7.27
C ALA A 165 9.64 8.56 -7.20
N PRO A 166 10.68 7.90 -6.72
CA PRO A 166 12.02 8.45 -6.59
C PRO A 166 12.64 8.62 -7.96
N ILE A 167 13.37 9.72 -8.10
CA ILE A 167 14.19 10.03 -9.25
C ILE A 167 15.24 8.91 -9.39
N PRO A 168 15.34 8.23 -10.54
CA PRO A 168 16.44 7.28 -10.79
C PRO A 168 17.78 7.98 -10.54
N ALA A 169 18.72 7.33 -9.86
CA ALA A 169 20.03 7.93 -9.50
C ALA A 169 20.79 8.55 -10.70
N ALA A 170 20.54 8.05 -11.92
CA ALA A 170 21.10 8.60 -13.16
C ALA A 170 20.57 10.00 -13.57
N VAL A 171 19.55 10.54 -12.87
CA VAL A 171 18.94 11.84 -13.15
C VAL A 171 19.24 12.87 -12.02
N LEU A 172 20.03 12.48 -11.01
CA LEU A 172 20.30 13.29 -9.80
C LEU A 172 21.59 14.13 -9.85
N GLU A 173 22.23 14.35 -11.01
CA GLU A 173 23.45 15.18 -11.03
C GLU A 173 23.18 16.67 -10.69
N ASP A 174 21.94 17.18 -10.84
CA ASP A 174 21.71 18.64 -10.77
C ASP A 174 20.48 19.13 -9.97
N MET A 175 19.80 18.31 -9.15
CA MET A 175 18.68 18.80 -8.33
C MET A 175 19.05 18.97 -6.85
N PRO A 176 19.00 20.21 -6.29
CA PRO A 176 19.19 20.42 -4.87
C PRO A 176 18.03 19.75 -4.10
N PHE A 177 18.37 18.81 -3.22
CA PHE A 177 17.43 18.21 -2.28
C PHE A 177 16.87 19.30 -1.36
N GLU A 178 15.56 19.58 -1.45
CA GLU A 178 14.87 20.32 -0.40
C GLU A 178 14.75 19.42 0.84
N ASN A 179 15.55 19.76 1.85
CA ASN A 179 15.59 19.09 3.15
C ASN A 179 14.23 19.16 3.85
N SER A 180 13.54 18.03 4.02
CA SER A 180 12.56 17.92 5.10
C SER A 180 13.29 17.57 6.39
N ILE A 181 13.68 18.58 7.16
CA ILE A 181 14.15 18.39 8.54
C ILE A 181 12.91 18.05 9.38
N VAL A 182 12.80 16.80 9.83
CA VAL A 182 11.85 16.40 10.87
C VAL A 182 12.57 16.48 12.22
N LEU A 183 12.20 17.47 13.04
CA LEU A 183 12.70 17.60 14.40
C LEU A 183 11.83 16.74 15.34
N TYR A 184 12.42 15.71 15.93
CA TYR A 184 11.80 14.96 17.03
C TYR A 184 12.04 15.69 18.36
N PRO A 185 11.06 15.74 19.28
CA PRO A 185 11.30 16.22 20.63
C PRO A 185 12.30 15.30 21.34
N ASN A 186 13.31 15.91 21.97
CA ASN A 186 14.33 15.22 22.77
C ASN A 186 13.66 14.48 23.94
N PRO A 187 13.74 13.13 24.04
CA PRO A 187 13.01 12.35 25.04
C PRO A 187 13.62 12.40 26.45
N VAL A 188 14.57 13.31 26.74
CA VAL A 188 15.14 13.44 28.08
C VAL A 188 15.06 14.89 28.57
N LYS A 189 14.01 15.18 29.36
CA LYS A 189 14.08 16.01 30.58
C LYS A 189 12.75 15.96 31.34
N ASN A 190 12.54 14.84 32.05
CA ASN A 190 11.96 14.89 33.39
C ASN A 190 13.12 14.69 34.37
N VAL A 191 13.70 15.80 34.83
CA VAL A 191 14.45 15.91 36.08
C VAL A 191 14.03 17.24 36.69
#